data_AF-A0A9P6MCI7-F1
#
_entry.id   AF-A0A9P6MCI7-F1
#
_cell.length_a   1.000
_cell.length_b   1.000
_cell.length_c   1.000
_cell.angle_alpha   90.00
_cell.angle_beta   90.00
_cell.angle_gamma   90.00
#
_symmetry.space_group_name_H-M   'P 1'
#
loop_
_entity.id
_entity.type
_entity.pdbx_description
1 polymer ?
#
loop_
_entity_poly.entity_id
_entity_poly.type
_entity_poly.pdbx_seq_one_letter_code
_entity_poly.pdbx_strand_id
1 'polypeptide(L)'
;MRPTEEDLKLTRWSISSMVRYAPSVSESRTVFMFLLKLKPPLRTEETINHCLGSLIFQYNTDRNQEVRKLGVDFVYVALQRGMGALEYDAPTRFSRPARNVRETFLASISCNVLRARGVQISEDGLSLEPSPHLPPRRPQNTPAPNGGW
;
A
#
# COMPACT_ATOMS: atom_id res chain seq x y z
N MET A 1 15.02 -33.65 -4.42
CA MET A 1 15.86 -32.57 -4.99
C MET A 1 15.63 -31.31 -4.18
N ARG A 2 16.68 -30.61 -3.71
CA ARG A 2 16.50 -29.34 -3.00
C ARG A 2 16.42 -28.19 -4.03
N PRO A 3 15.52 -27.20 -3.87
CA PRO A 3 15.47 -26.04 -4.76
C PRO A 3 16.81 -25.29 -4.75
N THR A 4 17.24 -24.80 -5.90
CA THR A 4 18.41 -23.92 -6.05
C THR A 4 18.06 -22.48 -5.65
N GLU A 5 19.06 -21.62 -5.42
CA GLU A 5 18.80 -20.19 -5.16
C GLU A 5 18.12 -19.50 -6.36
N GLU A 6 18.41 -19.95 -7.58
CA GLU A 6 17.75 -19.46 -8.78
C GLU A 6 16.26 -19.82 -8.80
N ASP A 7 15.91 -21.07 -8.42
CA ASP A 7 14.51 -21.50 -8.28
C ASP A 7 13.77 -20.66 -7.23
N LEU A 8 14.42 -20.37 -6.11
CA LEU A 8 13.86 -19.56 -5.03
C LEU A 8 13.63 -18.11 -5.50
N LYS A 9 14.60 -17.53 -6.21
CA LYS A 9 14.49 -16.17 -6.77
C LYS A 9 13.35 -16.09 -7.78
N LEU A 10 13.25 -17.04 -8.70
CA LEU A 10 12.16 -17.10 -9.68
C LEU A 10 10.81 -17.25 -8.98
N THR A 11 10.71 -18.12 -7.98
CA THR A 11 9.46 -18.31 -7.22
C THR A 11 9.04 -17.04 -6.49
N ARG A 12 9.94 -16.36 -5.79
CA ARG A 12 9.66 -15.07 -5.10
C ARG A 12 9.22 -13.99 -6.10
N TRP A 13 9.85 -13.95 -7.28
CA TRP A 13 9.48 -13.02 -8.34
C TRP A 13 8.10 -13.34 -8.91
N SER A 14 7.79 -14.61 -9.18
CA SER A 14 6.46 -15.05 -9.64
C SER A 14 5.37 -14.69 -8.64
N ILE A 15 5.59 -14.92 -7.34
CA ILE A 15 4.63 -14.52 -6.30
C ILE A 15 4.41 -13.01 -6.30
N SER A 16 5.49 -12.22 -6.34
CA SER A 16 5.41 -10.76 -6.38
C SER A 16 4.63 -10.27 -7.61
N SER A 17 4.89 -10.87 -8.77
CA SER A 17 4.18 -10.57 -10.03
C SER A 17 2.70 -10.92 -9.94
N MET A 18 2.34 -12.06 -9.34
CA MET A 18 0.94 -12.43 -9.12
C MET A 18 0.22 -11.41 -8.22
N VAL A 19 0.87 -10.88 -7.18
CA VAL A 19 0.28 -9.81 -6.36
C VAL A 19 0.13 -8.52 -7.15
N ARG A 20 1.16 -8.12 -7.91
CA ARG A 20 1.18 -6.84 -8.66
C ARG A 20 0.14 -6.81 -9.79
N TYR A 21 0.02 -7.90 -10.53
CA TYR A 21 -0.77 -7.99 -11.75
C TYR A 21 -2.06 -8.80 -11.58
N ALA A 22 -2.45 -9.12 -10.34
CA ALA A 22 -3.76 -9.71 -10.09
C ALA A 22 -4.87 -8.82 -10.69
N PRO A 23 -5.92 -9.41 -11.29
CA PRO A 23 -7.00 -8.69 -11.95
C PRO A 23 -7.90 -7.92 -10.98
N SER A 24 -7.82 -8.20 -9.68
CA SER A 24 -8.54 -7.45 -8.64
C SER A 24 -7.75 -7.35 -7.34
N VAL A 25 -8.08 -6.34 -6.54
CA VAL A 25 -7.55 -6.14 -5.19
C VAL A 25 -7.80 -7.37 -4.30
N SER A 26 -8.96 -8.03 -4.45
CA SER A 26 -9.31 -9.24 -3.70
C SER A 26 -8.36 -10.40 -4.01
N GLU A 27 -8.06 -10.60 -5.29
CA GLU A 27 -7.11 -11.63 -5.73
C GLU A 27 -5.68 -11.30 -5.30
N SER A 28 -5.26 -10.03 -5.45
CA SER A 28 -3.96 -9.54 -4.97
C SER A 28 -3.78 -9.82 -3.47
N ARG A 29 -4.81 -9.52 -2.67
CA ARG A 29 -4.84 -9.82 -1.24
C ARG A 29 -4.78 -11.31 -0.95
N THR A 30 -5.47 -12.14 -1.74
CA THR A 30 -5.46 -13.60 -1.58
C THR A 30 -4.06 -14.16 -1.79
N VAL A 31 -3.36 -13.73 -2.84
CA VAL A 31 -1.97 -14.14 -3.10
C VAL A 31 -1.02 -13.63 -2.00
N PHE A 32 -1.19 -12.39 -1.53
CA PHE A 32 -0.39 -11.86 -0.43
C PHE A 32 -0.59 -12.67 0.86
N MET A 33 -1.83 -13.02 1.20
CA MET A 33 -2.13 -13.88 2.36
C MET A 33 -1.56 -15.29 2.20
N PHE A 34 -1.53 -15.82 0.98
CA PHE A 34 -0.83 -17.07 0.69
C PHE A 34 0.68 -16.97 0.96
N LEU A 35 1.35 -15.90 0.51
CA LEU A 35 2.77 -15.65 0.80
C LEU A 35 3.04 -15.65 2.32
N LEU A 36 2.19 -15.00 3.12
CA LEU A 36 2.39 -14.93 4.58
C LEU A 36 2.35 -16.31 5.27
N LYS A 37 1.66 -17.29 4.67
CA LYS A 37 1.61 -18.69 5.14
C LYS A 37 2.84 -19.51 4.74
N LEU A 38 3.63 -19.04 3.78
CA LEU A 38 4.86 -19.72 3.38
C LEU A 38 5.94 -19.60 4.47
N LYS A 39 6.87 -20.56 4.47
CA LYS A 39 8.04 -20.55 5.34
C LYS A 39 9.27 -20.00 4.59
N PRO A 40 10.31 -19.54 5.31
CA PRO A 40 11.62 -19.36 4.70
C PRO A 40 12.06 -20.65 3.98
N PRO A 41 12.80 -20.55 2.85
CA PRO A 41 13.41 -19.32 2.32
C PRO A 41 12.50 -18.52 1.38
N LEU A 42 11.30 -18.97 1.04
CA LEU A 42 10.42 -18.23 0.12
C LEU A 42 9.84 -16.96 0.75
N ARG A 43 9.51 -17.00 2.04
CA ARG A 43 9.05 -15.84 2.79
C ARG A 43 10.24 -15.10 3.40
N THR A 44 10.66 -14.02 2.75
CA THR A 44 11.67 -13.06 3.25
C THR A 44 11.04 -11.69 3.51
N GLU A 45 11.66 -10.87 4.35
CA GLU A 45 11.21 -9.50 4.60
C GLU A 45 11.12 -8.67 3.31
N GLU A 46 12.09 -8.86 2.41
CA GLU A 46 12.10 -8.23 1.08
C GLU A 46 10.88 -8.63 0.24
N THR A 47 10.57 -9.94 0.17
CA THR A 47 9.43 -10.43 -0.62
C THR A 47 8.11 -9.93 -0.03
N ILE A 48 8.00 -9.88 1.30
CA ILE A 48 6.84 -9.31 2.00
C ILE A 48 6.68 -7.83 1.64
N ASN A 49 7.75 -7.03 1.73
CA ASN A 49 7.70 -5.60 1.44
C ASN A 49 7.33 -5.32 -0.01
N HIS A 50 7.86 -6.09 -0.95
CA HIS A 50 7.57 -5.93 -2.37
C HIS A 50 6.10 -6.27 -2.69
N CYS A 51 5.57 -7.34 -2.10
CA CYS A 51 4.16 -7.69 -2.23
C CYS A 51 3.24 -6.69 -1.54
N LEU A 52 3.62 -6.19 -0.36
CA LEU A 52 2.87 -5.18 0.37
C LEU A 52 2.77 -3.87 -0.43
N GLY A 53 3.89 -3.40 -1.00
CA GLY A 53 3.89 -2.23 -1.89
C GLY A 53 3.04 -2.46 -3.15
N SER A 54 3.07 -3.66 -3.71
CA SER A 54 2.22 -4.01 -4.86
C SER A 54 0.73 -4.00 -4.52
N LEU A 55 0.37 -4.51 -3.34
CA LEU A 55 -1.00 -4.51 -2.85
C LEU A 55 -1.50 -3.07 -2.58
N ILE A 56 -0.69 -2.24 -1.92
CA ILE A 56 -1.00 -0.82 -1.69
C ILE A 56 -1.22 -0.11 -3.03
N PHE A 57 -0.35 -0.36 -4.02
CA PHE A 57 -0.52 0.19 -5.36
C PHE A 57 -1.85 -0.22 -5.99
N GLN A 58 -2.25 -1.50 -5.89
CA GLN A 58 -3.55 -1.96 -6.40
C GLN A 58 -4.72 -1.20 -5.74
N TYR A 59 -4.73 -1.11 -4.41
CA TYR A 59 -5.71 -0.32 -3.67
C TYR A 59 -5.74 1.13 -4.17
N ASN A 60 -4.57 1.74 -4.36
CA ASN A 60 -4.43 3.13 -4.83
C ASN A 60 -4.99 3.38 -6.23
N THR A 61 -4.92 2.38 -7.10
CA THR A 61 -5.42 2.45 -8.49
C THR A 61 -6.89 2.03 -8.64
N ASP A 62 -7.50 1.46 -7.60
CA ASP A 62 -8.90 1.04 -7.65
C ASP A 62 -9.84 2.25 -7.83
N ARG A 63 -10.85 2.10 -8.68
CA ARG A 63 -11.81 3.16 -8.98
C ARG A 63 -12.79 3.37 -7.81
N ASN A 64 -13.08 2.32 -7.05
CA ASN A 64 -14.00 2.37 -5.92
C ASN A 64 -13.35 3.09 -4.73
N GLN A 65 -13.97 4.17 -4.27
CA GLN A 65 -13.48 4.96 -3.14
C GLN A 65 -13.53 4.18 -1.82
N GLU A 66 -14.53 3.32 -1.62
CA GLU A 66 -14.64 2.50 -0.40
C GLU A 66 -13.53 1.44 -0.35
N VAL A 67 -13.19 0.85 -1.50
CA VAL A 67 -12.03 -0.08 -1.58
C VAL A 67 -10.73 0.68 -1.27
N ARG A 68 -10.52 1.85 -1.89
CA ARG A 68 -9.35 2.70 -1.61
C ARG A 68 -9.16 3.00 -0.12
N LYS A 69 -10.25 3.30 0.59
CA LYS A 69 -10.21 3.56 2.04
C LYS A 69 -9.70 2.39 2.87
N LEU A 70 -9.85 1.15 2.40
CA LEU A 70 -9.31 -0.04 3.08
C LEU A 70 -7.80 -0.19 2.87
N GLY A 71 -7.24 0.45 1.83
CA GLY A 71 -5.80 0.42 1.57
C GLY A 71 -4.96 1.07 2.66
N VAL A 72 -5.55 1.93 3.51
CA VAL A 72 -4.82 2.71 4.52
C VAL A 72 -4.20 1.81 5.60
N ASP A 73 -4.86 0.71 5.93
CA ASP A 73 -4.36 -0.24 6.93
C ASP A 73 -3.05 -0.89 6.45
N PHE A 74 -2.95 -1.16 5.15
CA PHE A 74 -1.72 -1.67 4.55
C PHE A 74 -0.61 -0.63 4.52
N VAL A 75 -0.94 0.66 4.35
CA VAL A 75 0.03 1.75 4.49
C VAL A 75 0.56 1.81 5.91
N TYR A 76 -0.31 1.68 6.92
CA TYR A 76 0.11 1.64 8.32
C TYR A 76 1.09 0.49 8.59
N VAL A 77 0.78 -0.71 8.09
CA VAL A 77 1.70 -1.87 8.17
C VAL A 77 3.03 -1.60 7.45
N ALA A 78 3.01 -0.92 6.30
CA ALA A 78 4.22 -0.57 5.56
C ALA A 78 5.10 0.42 6.35
N LEU A 79 4.50 1.39 7.03
CA LEU A 79 5.21 2.34 7.89
C LEU A 79 5.87 1.66 9.10
N GLN A 80 5.15 0.73 9.75
CA GLN A 80 5.73 -0.08 10.84
C GLN A 80 6.93 -0.92 10.40
N ARG A 81 7.04 -1.19 9.09
CA ARG A 81 8.15 -1.92 8.47
C ARG A 81 9.23 -0.99 7.92
N GLY A 82 9.15 0.32 8.22
CA GLY A 82 10.12 1.32 7.79
C GLY A 82 10.01 1.74 6.32
N MET A 83 8.98 1.31 5.58
CA MET A 83 8.88 1.55 4.13
C MET A 83 8.63 3.02 3.74
N GLY A 84 8.25 3.87 4.71
CA GLY A 84 8.07 5.30 4.51
C GLY A 84 9.30 6.14 4.85
N ALA A 85 10.36 5.53 5.42
CA ALA A 85 11.57 6.25 5.76
C ALA A 85 12.33 6.72 4.51
N LEU A 86 13.05 7.84 4.61
CA LEU A 86 13.82 8.40 3.50
C LEU A 86 14.91 7.45 3.00
N GLU A 87 15.52 6.71 3.92
CA GLU A 87 16.60 5.75 3.67
C GLU A 87 16.09 4.37 3.24
N TYR A 88 14.77 4.20 3.08
CA TYR A 88 14.24 2.92 2.65
C TYR A 88 14.69 2.59 1.23
N ASP A 89 15.56 1.58 1.12
CA ASP A 89 16.01 1.03 -0.16
C ASP A 89 14.86 0.26 -0.82
N ALA A 90 14.08 0.98 -1.61
CA ALA A 90 13.06 0.34 -2.44
C ALA A 90 13.76 -0.56 -3.47
N PRO A 91 13.34 -1.83 -3.64
CA PRO A 91 14.02 -2.81 -4.49
C PRO A 91 13.95 -2.51 -6.01
N THR A 92 13.41 -1.35 -6.40
CA THR A 92 13.34 -0.92 -7.80
C THR A 92 14.61 -0.20 -8.23
N ARG A 93 15.22 -0.65 -9.33
CA ARG A 93 16.41 -0.05 -9.98
C ARG A 93 16.27 1.43 -10.39
N PHE A 94 15.08 2.02 -10.24
CA PHE A 94 14.76 3.39 -10.63
C PHE A 94 14.51 4.31 -9.43
N SER A 95 14.70 3.82 -8.20
CA SER A 95 14.51 4.64 -7.00
C SER A 95 15.65 5.65 -6.88
N ARG A 96 15.32 6.93 -7.09
CA ARG A 96 16.21 8.02 -6.69
C ARG A 96 16.15 8.15 -5.16
N PRO A 97 17.25 8.54 -4.50
CA PRO A 97 17.20 8.86 -3.08
C PRO A 97 16.15 9.97 -2.86
N ALA A 98 15.20 9.70 -1.96
CA ALA A 98 14.15 10.65 -1.64
C ALA A 98 14.75 11.83 -0.86
N ARG A 99 14.48 13.06 -1.30
CA ARG A 99 14.94 14.26 -0.58
C ARG A 99 13.99 14.66 0.55
N ASN A 100 12.75 14.18 0.47
CA ASN A 100 11.69 14.40 1.45
C ASN A 100 10.68 13.25 1.40
N VAL A 101 9.82 13.13 2.41
CA VAL A 101 8.89 12.00 2.54
C VAL A 101 7.90 11.91 1.38
N ARG A 102 7.53 13.04 0.77
CA ARG A 102 6.58 13.06 -0.36
C ARG A 102 7.16 12.40 -1.62
N GLU A 103 8.48 12.35 -1.73
CA GLU A 103 9.20 11.67 -2.82
C GLU A 103 9.45 10.19 -2.56
N THR A 104 9.13 9.68 -1.35
CA THR A 104 9.34 8.27 -1.02
C THR A 104 8.48 7.36 -1.89
N PHE A 105 8.99 6.15 -2.10
CA PHE A 105 8.26 5.11 -2.82
C PHE A 105 6.86 4.91 -2.25
N LEU A 106 6.74 4.76 -0.92
CA LEU A 106 5.46 4.53 -0.24
C LEU A 106 4.49 5.71 -0.44
N ALA A 107 4.93 6.96 -0.30
CA ALA A 107 4.09 8.13 -0.54
C ALA A 107 3.57 8.17 -1.99
N SER A 108 4.42 7.84 -2.96
CA SER A 108 4.06 7.80 -4.38
C SER A 108 2.97 6.76 -4.67
N ILE A 109 3.14 5.53 -4.15
CA ILE A 109 2.21 4.42 -4.44
C ILE A 109 0.92 4.44 -3.61
N SER A 110 0.80 5.31 -2.60
CA SER A 110 -0.34 5.36 -1.68
C SER A 110 -1.14 6.67 -1.71
N CYS A 111 -0.78 7.61 -2.58
CA CYS A 111 -1.31 8.98 -2.57
C CYS A 111 -2.86 9.09 -2.59
N ASN A 112 -3.56 8.29 -3.38
CA ASN A 112 -5.02 8.30 -3.45
C ASN A 112 -5.67 7.60 -2.26
N VAL A 113 -5.03 6.57 -1.70
CA VAL A 113 -5.47 5.90 -0.47
C VAL A 113 -5.46 6.89 0.69
N LEU A 114 -4.34 7.59 0.85
CA LEU A 114 -4.13 8.61 1.88
C LEU A 114 -5.14 9.76 1.73
N ARG A 115 -5.29 10.27 0.50
CA ARG A 115 -6.26 11.33 0.20
C ARG A 115 -7.71 10.90 0.48
N ALA A 116 -8.08 9.65 0.19
CA ALA A 116 -9.44 9.15 0.43
C ALA A 116 -9.81 9.12 1.93
N ARG A 117 -8.81 9.04 2.81
CA ARG A 117 -8.95 9.02 4.28
C ARG A 117 -8.62 10.33 4.96
N GLY A 118 -8.13 11.31 4.23
CA GLY A 118 -7.79 12.61 4.80
C GLY A 118 -6.50 12.65 5.60
N VAL A 119 -5.57 11.75 5.29
CA VAL A 119 -4.30 11.61 6.01
C VAL A 119 -3.12 11.78 5.06
N GLN A 120 -1.93 11.95 5.63
CA GLN A 120 -0.64 11.95 4.94
C GLN A 120 0.39 11.19 5.80
N ILE A 121 1.52 10.82 5.20
CA ILE A 121 2.65 10.27 5.97
C ILE A 121 3.35 11.42 6.68
N SER A 122 3.71 11.21 7.96
CA SER A 122 4.46 12.17 8.78
C SER A 122 5.85 12.47 8.19
N GLU A 123 6.47 13.58 8.59
CA GLU A 123 7.77 14.00 8.05
C GLU A 123 8.93 13.03 8.36
N ASP A 124 8.80 12.21 9.41
CA ASP A 124 9.76 11.15 9.74
C ASP A 124 9.55 9.87 8.90
N GLY A 125 8.44 9.75 8.17
CA GLY A 125 8.13 8.59 7.35
C GLY A 125 7.64 7.36 8.15
N LEU A 126 7.28 7.51 9.43
CA LEU A 126 6.99 6.39 10.33
C LEU A 126 5.52 6.32 10.78
N SER A 127 4.73 7.35 10.55
CA SER A 127 3.34 7.41 11.01
C SER A 127 2.41 8.10 10.01
N LEU A 128 1.11 8.11 10.31
CA LEU A 128 0.09 8.81 9.55
C LEU A 128 -0.47 9.96 10.36
N GLU A 129 -0.65 11.11 9.72
CA GLU A 129 -1.15 12.33 10.33
C GLU A 129 -2.32 12.92 9.52
N PRO A 130 -3.22 13.69 10.13
CA PRO A 130 -4.26 14.41 9.41
C PRO A 130 -3.64 15.32 8.33
N SER A 131 -4.17 15.28 7.11
CA SER A 131 -3.68 16.14 6.04
C SER A 131 -4.27 17.55 6.17
N PRO A 132 -3.45 18.61 6.32
CA PRO A 132 -3.93 19.99 6.50
C PRO A 132 -4.56 20.59 5.23
N HIS A 133 -4.40 19.94 4.07
CA HIS A 133 -4.80 20.46 2.76
C HIS A 133 -6.14 19.92 2.23
N LEU A 134 -6.92 19.21 3.04
CA LEU A 134 -8.28 18.85 2.66
C LEU A 134 -9.27 19.84 3.27
N PRO A 135 -10.09 20.54 2.45
CA PRO A 135 -11.15 21.35 3.00
C PRO A 135 -12.04 20.47 3.88
N PRO A 136 -12.51 20.97 5.04
CA PRO A 136 -13.42 20.21 5.89
C PRO A 136 -14.60 19.75 5.03
N ARG A 137 -14.88 18.44 5.06
CA ARG A 137 -16.06 17.88 4.38
C ARG A 137 -17.28 18.68 4.84
N ARG A 138 -17.93 19.40 3.92
CA ARG A 138 -19.23 20.02 4.18
C ARG A 138 -20.15 18.92 4.73
N PRO A 139 -20.85 19.15 5.86
CA PRO A 139 -21.87 18.22 6.31
C PRO A 139 -22.86 18.01 5.16
N GLN A 140 -23.13 16.74 4.84
CA GLN A 140 -24.20 16.40 3.90
C GLN A 140 -25.49 16.96 4.51
N ASN A 141 -26.09 17.93 3.83
CA ASN A 141 -27.43 18.39 4.17
C ASN A 141 -28.38 17.19 4.06
N THR A 142 -28.77 16.63 5.19
CA THR A 142 -29.98 15.81 5.31
C THR A 142 -31.13 16.65 4.75
N PRO A 143 -31.89 16.18 3.74
CA PRO A 143 -33.10 16.86 3.33
C PRO A 143 -34.04 16.91 4.53
N ALA A 144 -34.50 18.13 4.86
CA ALA A 144 -35.48 18.34 5.91
C ALA A 144 -36.73 17.50 5.64
N PRO A 145 -37.39 16.94 6.66
CA PRO A 145 -38.65 16.23 6.46
C PRO A 145 -39.68 17.22 5.92
N ASN A 146 -40.22 16.92 4.74
CA ASN A 146 -41.39 17.61 4.18
C ASN A 146 -42.57 17.41 5.14
N GLY A 147 -42.80 18.40 5.99
CA GLY A 147 -44.04 18.55 6.74
C GLY A 147 -45.01 19.43 5.96
N GLY A 148 -46.21 18.92 5.69
CA GLY A 148 -47.34 19.72 5.21
C GLY A 148 -48.30 18.93 4.33
N TRP A 149 -49.22 18.20 4.97
CA TRP A 149 -50.57 17.97 4.46
C TRP A 149 -51.47 19.07 5.00
#